data_AF-A0A836ECP2-F1
#
_entry.id   AF-A0A836ECP2-F1
#
_cell.length_a   1.000
_cell.length_b   1.000
_cell.length_c   1.000
_cell.angle_alpha   90.00
_cell.angle_beta   90.00
_cell.angle_gamma   90.00
#
_symmetry.space_group_name_H-M   'P 1'
#
loop_
_entity.id
_entity.type
_entity.pdbx_description
1 polymer ?
#
loop_
_entity_poly.entity_id
_entity_poly.type
_entity_poly.pdbx_seq_one_letter_code
_entity_poly.pdbx_strand_id
1 'polypeptide(L)'
;MCTCYGPKHVPFYLRVRAKLSCSEWHVSPDRYETVDRIFQEVTSVYRDSEVDWMLVYNAGCTIDDTVLPEHVTEPNDLDRLINGTFRLFLTALPTSPTIVTIARSSEDDYTPLENVDQIQVDVLDQLRERLGSEIDIKLIYQDEEQQ
;
A
#
# COMPACT_ATOMS: atom_id res chain seq x y z
N MET A 1 11.76 15.36 1.86
CA MET A 1 12.82 14.95 2.81
C MET A 1 12.22 13.85 3.66
N CYS A 2 12.21 12.61 3.17
CA CYS A 2 11.63 11.47 3.89
C CYS A 2 12.70 10.82 4.73
N THR A 3 12.60 10.97 6.04
CA THR A 3 13.41 10.25 7.02
C THR A 3 12.75 8.90 7.31
N CYS A 4 13.25 7.82 6.72
CA CYS A 4 12.92 6.47 7.15
C CYS A 4 13.88 6.05 8.28
N TYR A 5 13.46 6.25 9.52
CA TYR A 5 14.08 5.60 10.69
C TYR A 5 13.50 4.18 10.83
N GLY A 6 14.34 3.16 10.73
CA GLY A 6 14.07 1.86 11.39
C GLY A 6 14.67 1.84 12.80
N PRO A 7 14.58 0.72 13.57
CA PRO A 7 13.83 -0.51 13.36
C PRO A 7 12.94 -0.89 14.58
N LYS A 8 12.02 -1.85 14.38
CA LYS A 8 11.42 -2.82 15.35
C LYS A 8 9.91 -2.94 15.18
N HIS A 9 9.48 -3.60 14.11
CA HIS A 9 8.30 -4.46 14.14
C HIS A 9 8.39 -5.30 12.86
N VAL A 10 8.72 -6.57 12.99
CA VAL A 10 8.58 -7.53 11.89
C VAL A 10 7.08 -7.70 11.67
N PRO A 11 6.50 -7.23 10.55
CA PRO A 11 5.10 -7.52 10.28
C PRO A 11 5.01 -9.00 9.93
N PHE A 12 4.21 -9.72 10.71
CA PHE A 12 3.88 -11.11 10.45
C PHE A 12 2.98 -11.14 9.20
N TYR A 13 3.57 -11.33 8.02
CA TYR A 13 2.79 -11.48 6.79
C TYR A 13 1.98 -12.77 6.87
N LEU A 14 0.65 -12.65 6.93
CA LEU A 14 -0.27 -13.76 6.72
C LEU A 14 -0.09 -14.25 5.28
N ARG A 15 0.68 -15.32 5.09
CA ARG A 15 0.85 -15.95 3.78
C ARG A 15 -0.39 -16.76 3.42
N VAL A 16 -1.41 -16.08 2.90
CA VAL A 16 -2.51 -16.74 2.18
C VAL A 16 -1.92 -17.32 0.90
N ARG A 17 -1.72 -18.65 0.84
CA ARG A 17 -1.40 -19.35 -0.41
C ARG A 17 -2.67 -19.45 -1.27
N ALA A 18 -3.07 -18.34 -1.86
CA ALA A 18 -3.79 -18.42 -3.12
C ALA A 18 -2.81 -18.97 -4.14
N LYS A 19 -3.14 -20.08 -4.80
CA LYS A 19 -2.47 -20.52 -6.03
C LYS A 19 -2.85 -19.52 -7.12
N LEU A 20 -2.29 -18.31 -7.04
CA LEU A 20 -2.19 -17.45 -8.19
C LEU A 20 -1.19 -18.13 -9.11
N SER A 21 -1.61 -18.39 -10.35
CA SER A 21 -0.71 -18.74 -11.43
C SER A 21 0.36 -17.65 -11.48
N CYS A 22 1.53 -17.92 -10.91
CA CYS A 22 2.69 -17.06 -11.03
C CYS A 22 3.02 -17.05 -12.52
N SER A 23 2.60 -16.00 -13.23
CA SER A 23 3.14 -15.72 -14.55
C SER A 23 4.64 -15.65 -14.36
N GLU A 24 5.33 -16.62 -14.97
CA GLU A 24 6.77 -16.70 -15.03
C GLU A 24 7.29 -15.31 -15.42
N TRP A 25 8.05 -14.65 -14.53
CA TRP A 25 8.66 -13.35 -14.84
C TRP A 25 9.67 -13.59 -15.95
N HIS A 26 9.24 -13.47 -17.19
CA HIS A 26 10.11 -13.58 -18.35
C HIS A 26 10.91 -12.29 -18.45
N VAL A 27 12.05 -12.24 -17.76
CA VAL A 27 13.01 -11.15 -17.92
C VAL A 27 13.63 -11.34 -19.30
N SER A 28 13.33 -10.45 -20.24
CA SER A 28 13.94 -10.53 -21.57
C SER A 28 15.47 -10.38 -21.43
N PRO A 29 16.27 -11.20 -22.15
CA PRO A 29 17.73 -11.12 -22.11
C PRO A 29 18.26 -9.69 -22.33
N ASP A 30 17.61 -8.94 -23.22
CA ASP A 30 17.94 -7.56 -23.58
C ASP A 30 17.91 -6.59 -22.39
N ARG A 31 17.02 -6.82 -21.41
CA ARG A 31 16.93 -5.97 -20.20
C ARG A 31 18.12 -6.21 -19.28
N TYR A 32 18.54 -7.47 -19.13
CA TYR A 32 19.70 -7.81 -18.33
C TYR A 32 20.98 -7.21 -18.91
N GLU A 33 21.18 -7.33 -20.22
CA GLU A 33 22.33 -6.74 -20.93
C GLU A 33 22.37 -5.21 -20.79
N THR A 34 21.20 -4.56 -20.82
CA THR A 34 21.11 -3.11 -20.61
C THR A 34 21.50 -2.70 -19.18
N VAL A 35 21.04 -3.44 -18.17
CA VAL A 35 21.38 -3.18 -16.77
C VAL A 35 22.86 -3.44 -16.51
N ASP A 36 23.42 -4.52 -17.07
CA ASP A 36 24.85 -4.83 -16.96
C ASP A 36 25.70 -3.72 -17.59
N ARG A 37 25.31 -3.20 -18.76
CA ARG A 37 26.01 -2.06 -19.37
C ARG A 37 26.00 -0.81 -18.48
N ILE A 38 24.86 -0.46 -17.88
CA ILE A 38 24.77 0.67 -16.95
C ILE A 38 25.66 0.44 -15.72
N PHE A 39 25.66 -0.79 -15.18
CA PHE A 39 26.53 -1.15 -14.06
C PHE A 39 28.01 -0.97 -14.42
N GLN A 40 28.45 -1.42 -15.60
CA GLN A 40 29.82 -1.23 -16.08
C GLN A 40 30.16 0.26 -16.27
N GLU A 41 29.24 1.07 -16.81
CA GLU A 41 29.45 2.52 -16.97
C GLU A 41 29.62 3.22 -15.62
N VAL A 42 28.77 2.94 -14.63
CA VAL A 42 28.84 3.53 -13.29
C VAL A 42 30.13 3.12 -12.57
N THR A 43 30.48 1.83 -12.61
CA THR A 43 31.68 1.30 -11.95
C THR A 43 32.99 1.67 -12.67
N SER A 44 32.92 2.14 -13.93
CA SER A 44 34.07 2.70 -14.62
C SER A 44 34.47 4.10 -14.12
N VAL A 45 33.53 4.84 -13.50
CA VAL A 45 33.72 6.21 -13.02
C VAL A 45 33.85 6.28 -11.50
N TYR A 46 33.06 5.48 -10.78
CA TYR A 46 33.00 5.47 -9.32
C TYR A 46 33.49 4.13 -8.76
N ARG A 47 34.18 4.16 -7.62
CA ARG A 47 34.48 2.92 -6.89
C ARG A 47 33.20 2.39 -6.27
N ASP A 48 33.10 1.08 -6.13
CA ASP A 48 31.92 0.43 -5.53
C ASP A 48 31.55 1.00 -4.15
N SER A 49 32.53 1.39 -3.33
CA SER A 49 32.32 2.01 -2.02
C SER A 49 31.76 3.43 -2.04
N GLU A 50 31.80 4.10 -3.19
CA GLU A 50 31.30 5.47 -3.39
C GLU A 50 29.86 5.48 -3.91
N VAL A 51 29.35 4.32 -4.36
CA VAL A 51 28.00 4.18 -4.90
C VAL A 51 27.05 3.74 -3.79
N ASP A 52 26.05 4.57 -3.49
CA ASP A 52 24.92 4.16 -2.67
C ASP A 52 23.91 3.40 -3.54
N TRP A 53 24.05 2.07 -3.58
CA TRP A 53 23.16 1.20 -4.34
C TRP A 53 21.70 1.25 -3.86
N MET A 54 21.45 1.61 -2.59
CA MET A 54 20.09 1.80 -2.09
C MET A 54 19.47 3.08 -2.64
N LEU A 55 20.25 4.15 -2.79
CA LEU A 55 19.80 5.36 -3.46
C LEU A 55 19.48 5.10 -4.94
N VAL A 56 20.34 4.35 -5.64
CA VAL A 56 20.11 3.96 -7.05
C VAL A 56 18.83 3.13 -7.18
N TYR A 57 18.63 2.15 -6.29
CA TYR A 57 17.41 1.34 -6.24
C TYR A 57 16.17 2.22 -6.03
N ASN A 58 16.20 3.12 -5.03
CA ASN A 58 15.07 4.00 -4.73
C ASN A 58 14.73 4.94 -5.89
N ALA A 59 15.75 5.48 -6.59
CA ALA A 59 15.55 6.28 -7.79
C ALA A 59 14.96 5.46 -8.95
N GLY A 60 15.26 4.16 -9.04
CA GLY A 60 14.64 3.25 -9.99
C GLY A 60 13.20 2.87 -9.65
N CYS A 61 12.79 3.03 -8.40
CA CYS A 61 11.39 2.84 -7.98
C CYS A 61 10.48 4.02 -8.37
N THR A 62 11.03 5.16 -8.81
CA THR A 62 10.28 6.35 -9.24
C THR A 62 10.25 6.49 -10.77
N ILE A 63 10.16 5.39 -11.50
CA ILE A 63 10.00 5.44 -12.97
C ILE A 63 8.51 5.63 -13.27
N ASP A 64 8.12 6.89 -13.31
CA ASP A 64 6.88 7.39 -13.86
C ASP A 64 7.21 8.26 -15.09
N ASP A 65 7.62 7.60 -16.18
CA ASP A 65 7.78 8.21 -17.52
C ASP A 65 6.48 8.88 -18.01
N THR A 66 5.37 8.60 -17.32
CA THR A 66 4.07 9.24 -17.48
C THR A 66 3.56 9.64 -16.10
N VAL A 67 3.12 10.89 -15.95
CA VAL A 67 2.38 11.34 -14.77
C VAL A 67 1.23 10.35 -14.53
N LEU A 68 1.14 9.80 -13.32
CA LEU A 68 0.00 8.97 -12.94
C LEU A 68 -1.28 9.78 -13.16
N PRO A 69 -2.30 9.22 -13.83
CA PRO A 69 -3.54 9.95 -14.03
C PRO A 69 -4.13 10.31 -12.67
N GLU A 70 -4.34 11.61 -12.44
CA GLU A 70 -5.04 12.11 -11.28
C GLU A 70 -6.51 11.66 -11.41
N HIS A 71 -6.92 10.74 -10.52
CA HIS A 71 -8.27 10.23 -10.48
C HIS A 71 -8.83 10.40 -9.08
N VAL A 72 -9.76 11.34 -8.95
CA VAL A 72 -10.60 11.46 -7.77
C VAL A 72 -11.83 10.58 -7.98
N THR A 73 -12.10 9.68 -7.03
CA THR A 73 -13.28 8.81 -7.09
C THR A 73 -14.53 9.63 -6.81
N GLU A 74 -15.52 9.56 -7.70
CA GLU A 74 -16.80 10.23 -7.52
C GLU A 74 -17.54 9.70 -6.28
N PRO A 75 -18.31 10.54 -5.55
CA PRO A 75 -18.98 10.11 -4.32
C PRO A 75 -19.89 8.89 -4.49
N ASN A 76 -20.60 8.78 -5.63
CA ASN A 76 -21.46 7.63 -5.93
C ASN A 76 -20.65 6.35 -6.15
N ASP A 77 -19.46 6.45 -6.72
CA ASP A 77 -18.57 5.30 -6.89
C ASP A 77 -17.96 4.89 -5.54
N LEU A 78 -17.66 5.85 -4.67
CA LEU A 78 -17.19 5.58 -3.32
C LEU A 78 -18.25 4.81 -2.51
N ASP A 79 -19.51 5.25 -2.56
CA ASP A 79 -20.65 4.54 -1.97
C ASP A 79 -20.78 3.12 -2.54
N ARG A 80 -20.72 2.95 -3.87
CA ARG A 80 -20.74 1.64 -4.52
C ARG A 80 -19.58 0.74 -4.08
N LEU A 81 -18.40 1.30 -3.87
CA LEU A 81 -17.21 0.57 -3.42
C LEU A 81 -17.37 0.11 -1.97
N ILE A 82 -17.79 0.99 -1.06
CA ILE A 82 -17.90 0.67 0.37
C ILE A 82 -19.19 -0.11 0.66
N ASN A 83 -20.34 0.49 0.39
CA ASN A 83 -21.65 -0.08 0.73
C ASN A 83 -22.06 -1.23 -0.20
N GLY A 84 -21.50 -1.28 -1.41
CA GLY A 84 -21.67 -2.40 -2.34
C GLY A 84 -20.57 -3.45 -2.19
N THR A 85 -19.37 -3.13 -2.67
CA THR A 85 -18.31 -4.13 -2.88
C THR A 85 -17.69 -4.62 -1.59
N PHE A 86 -17.29 -3.71 -0.69
CA PHE A 86 -16.69 -4.05 0.59
C PHE A 86 -17.68 -4.80 1.48
N ARG A 87 -18.95 -4.36 1.52
CA ARG A 87 -20.02 -5.11 2.17
C ARG A 87 -20.14 -6.55 1.67
N LEU A 88 -20.17 -6.74 0.35
CA LEU A 88 -20.21 -8.07 -0.26
C LEU A 88 -18.98 -8.91 0.09
N PHE A 89 -17.80 -8.29 0.10
CA PHE A 89 -16.56 -8.94 0.53
C PHE A 89 -16.67 -9.44 1.98
N LEU A 90 -17.14 -8.62 2.91
CA LEU A 90 -17.36 -9.03 4.30
C LEU A 90 -18.36 -10.20 4.40
N THR A 91 -19.38 -10.25 3.53
CA THR A 91 -20.34 -11.36 3.47
C THR A 91 -19.73 -12.68 3.00
N ALA A 92 -18.71 -12.60 2.15
CA ALA A 92 -18.08 -13.75 1.54
C ALA A 92 -17.04 -14.41 2.46
N LEU A 93 -16.69 -13.77 3.57
CA LEU A 93 -15.77 -14.34 4.54
C LEU A 93 -16.42 -15.58 5.20
N PRO A 94 -15.76 -16.75 5.19
CA PRO A 94 -16.34 -17.98 5.71
C PRO A 94 -16.53 -17.97 7.23
N THR A 95 -15.79 -17.10 7.93
CA THR A 95 -15.82 -16.95 9.38
C THR A 95 -15.63 -15.48 9.74
N SER A 96 -16.22 -15.06 10.86
CA SER A 96 -16.00 -13.72 11.41
C SER A 96 -14.52 -13.52 11.79
N PRO A 97 -13.83 -12.48 11.27
CA PRO A 97 -12.46 -12.17 11.65
C PRO A 97 -12.37 -11.77 13.12
N THR A 98 -11.32 -12.22 13.81
CA THR A 98 -11.05 -11.85 15.20
C THR A 98 -10.46 -10.44 15.33
N ILE A 99 -9.68 -10.01 14.35
CA ILE A 99 -9.01 -8.70 14.33
C ILE A 99 -9.08 -8.16 12.89
N VAL A 100 -9.41 -6.88 12.76
CA VAL A 100 -9.37 -6.14 11.50
C VAL A 100 -8.46 -4.93 11.71
N THR A 101 -7.44 -4.79 10.87
CA THR A 101 -6.53 -3.64 10.87
C THR A 101 -6.72 -2.86 9.59
N ILE A 102 -6.93 -1.55 9.70
CA ILE A 102 -7.17 -0.67 8.56
C ILE A 102 -6.21 0.51 8.70
N ALA A 103 -5.48 0.81 7.63
CA ALA A 103 -4.65 2.00 7.56
C ALA A 103 -5.51 3.21 7.17
N ARG A 104 -5.41 4.31 7.92
CA ARG A 104 -6.02 5.59 7.55
C ARG A 104 -5.01 6.36 6.70
N SER A 105 -5.37 6.60 5.45
CA SER A 105 -4.58 7.29 4.44
C SER A 105 -4.85 8.80 4.54
N SER A 106 -4.47 9.44 5.65
CA SER A 106 -4.74 10.87 5.90
C SER A 106 -3.53 11.78 5.68
N GLU A 107 -2.33 11.22 5.63
CA GLU A 107 -1.07 11.96 5.47
C GLU A 107 -0.35 11.63 4.17
N ASP A 108 -1.00 10.87 3.28
CA ASP A 108 -0.47 10.64 1.95
C ASP A 108 -1.18 11.51 0.90
N ASP A 109 -0.50 11.72 -0.22
CA ASP A 109 -1.00 12.53 -1.33
C ASP A 109 -2.03 11.76 -2.20
N TYR A 110 -2.53 10.59 -1.76
CA TYR A 110 -3.41 9.74 -2.55
C TYR A 110 -4.90 9.89 -2.18
N THR A 111 -5.23 10.21 -0.93
CA THR A 111 -6.64 10.36 -0.50
C THR A 111 -7.00 11.82 -0.27
N PRO A 112 -8.03 12.37 -0.97
CA PRO A 112 -8.51 13.72 -0.71
C PRO A 112 -8.99 13.86 0.75
N LEU A 113 -8.53 14.90 1.44
CA LEU A 113 -8.78 15.13 2.86
C LEU A 113 -10.28 15.18 3.20
N GLU A 114 -11.08 15.72 2.29
CA GLU A 114 -12.54 15.81 2.42
C GLU A 114 -13.24 14.44 2.43
N ASN A 115 -12.61 13.40 1.88
CA ASN A 115 -13.18 12.06 1.79
C ASN A 115 -12.74 11.15 2.96
N VAL A 116 -11.60 11.43 3.60
CA VAL A 116 -10.99 10.55 4.62
C VAL A 116 -11.98 10.19 5.73
N ASP A 117 -12.64 11.19 6.30
CA ASP A 117 -13.53 10.98 7.44
C ASP A 117 -14.81 10.24 7.04
N GLN A 118 -15.36 10.55 5.86
CA GLN A 118 -16.54 9.86 5.34
C GLN A 118 -16.23 8.38 5.06
N ILE A 119 -15.09 8.09 4.41
CA ILE A 119 -14.64 6.72 4.15
C ILE A 119 -14.51 5.95 5.46
N GLN A 120 -13.91 6.56 6.48
CA GLN A 120 -13.77 5.92 7.79
C GLN A 120 -15.13 5.58 8.41
N VAL A 121 -16.08 6.52 8.40
CA VAL A 121 -17.43 6.29 8.94
C VAL A 121 -18.11 5.14 8.21
N ASP A 122 -18.13 5.17 6.88
CA ASP A 122 -18.83 4.16 6.08
C ASP A 122 -18.21 2.76 6.26
N VAL A 123 -16.88 2.67 6.31
CA VAL A 123 -16.18 1.40 6.54
C VAL A 123 -16.47 0.85 7.94
N LEU A 124 -16.46 1.69 8.97
CA LEU A 124 -16.80 1.27 10.33
C LEU A 124 -18.26 0.83 10.45
N ASP A 125 -19.18 1.47 9.74
CA ASP A 125 -20.58 1.08 9.73
C ASP A 125 -20.80 -0.27 9.03
N GLN A 126 -20.09 -0.53 7.92
CA GLN A 126 -20.11 -1.86 7.28
C GLN A 126 -19.54 -2.95 8.18
N LEU A 127 -18.49 -2.65 8.95
CA LEU A 127 -17.94 -3.59 9.93
C LEU A 127 -18.90 -3.86 11.07
N ARG A 128 -19.56 -2.83 11.61
CA ARG A 128 -20.59 -2.96 12.66
C ARG A 128 -21.80 -3.76 12.19
N GLU A 129 -22.26 -3.54 10.96
CA GLU A 129 -23.37 -4.31 10.37
C GLU A 129 -23.03 -5.81 10.32
N ARG A 130 -21.75 -6.14 10.04
CA ARG A 130 -21.32 -7.52 9.77
C ARG A 130 -20.82 -8.29 10.97
N LEU A 131 -20.02 -7.65 11.82
CA LEU A 131 -19.37 -8.29 12.96
C LEU A 131 -20.15 -8.05 14.27
N GLY A 132 -21.12 -7.13 14.26
CA GLY A 132 -21.95 -6.76 15.40
C GLY A 132 -21.62 -5.38 15.97
N SER A 133 -22.47 -4.87 16.85
CA SER A 133 -22.29 -3.55 17.47
C SER A 133 -21.24 -3.52 18.60
N GLU A 134 -20.79 -4.68 19.07
CA GLU A 134 -19.87 -4.83 20.21
C GLU A 134 -18.38 -4.87 19.78
N ILE A 135 -18.04 -4.26 18.64
CA ILE A 135 -16.65 -4.20 18.16
C ILE A 135 -15.87 -3.17 18.99
N ASP A 136 -14.74 -3.60 19.56
CA ASP A 136 -13.74 -2.71 20.15
C ASP A 136 -12.98 -1.97 19.03
N ILE A 137 -13.16 -0.66 18.94
CA ILE A 137 -12.53 0.19 17.91
C ILE A 137 -11.44 1.03 18.58
N LYS A 138 -10.21 0.91 18.06
CA LYS A 138 -9.07 1.72 18.49
C LYS A 138 -8.52 2.54 17.34
N LEU A 139 -8.55 3.86 17.50
CA LEU A 139 -8.06 4.82 16.53
C LEU A 139 -6.65 5.27 16.94
N ILE A 140 -5.64 4.46 16.60
CA ILE A 140 -4.26 4.60 17.08
C ILE A 140 -3.69 5.99 16.78
N TYR A 141 -4.02 6.57 15.63
CA TYR A 141 -3.55 7.89 15.21
C TYR A 141 -4.01 9.03 16.14
N GLN A 142 -5.12 8.88 16.87
CA GLN A 142 -5.57 9.90 17.82
C GLN A 142 -4.74 9.94 19.10
N ASP A 143 -4.09 8.83 19.45
CA ASP A 143 -3.18 8.74 20.60
C ASP A 143 -1.81 9.35 20.28
N GLU A 144 -1.42 9.37 19.00
CA GLU A 144 -0.16 9.95 18.52
C GLU A 144 -0.20 11.49 18.43
N GLU A 145 -1.37 12.08 18.14
CA GLU A 145 -1.56 13.55 18.09
C GLU A 145 -1.51 14.25 19.47
N GLN A 146 -1.61 13.49 20.57
CA GLN A 146 -1.64 14.02 21.94
C GLN A 146 -0.25 14.08 22.60
N GLN A 147 0.81 13.80 21.85
CA GLN A 147 2.19 13.66 22.34
C GLN A 147 3.13 14.70 21.71
#